data_AF-A0A7R8ZX73-F1
#
_entry.id   AF-A0A7R8ZX73-F1
#
_cell.length_a   1.000
_cell.length_b   1.000
_cell.length_c   1.000
_cell.angle_alpha   90.00
_cell.angle_beta   90.00
_cell.angle_gamma   90.00
#
_symmetry.space_group_name_H-M   'P 1'
#
loop_
_entity.id
_entity.type
_entity.pdbx_description
1 polymer ?
#
loop_
_entity_poly.entity_id
_entity_poly.type
_entity_poly.pdbx_seq_one_letter_code
_entity_poly.pdbx_strand_id
1 'polypeptide(L)'
;KEAGKADEIIVASIGQETSQETLRAALALGADRAVLIKTDTEIQPLAAAKLLQKIANDEQVDLIILGKQAIDDDSNQTGQMLAALMDRPQGTFASKVELADGSVQVTREVDGGLETVELQLPAIVTTDLRLNEPRYAKLPNIMKAKKKPLEIIEADSMGIDIAPRLETLKVTEPPKRS
;
A
#
# COMPACT_ATOMS: atom_id res chain seq x y z
N LYS A 1 15.28 -1.01 -5.85
CA LYS A 1 15.83 -0.58 -7.15
C LYS A 1 17.19 0.11 -7.04
N GLU A 2 17.31 1.26 -6.39
CA GLU A 2 18.59 2.02 -6.35
C GLU A 2 19.74 1.27 -5.66
N ALA A 3 19.45 0.49 -4.61
CA ALA A 3 20.41 -0.39 -3.95
C ALA A 3 20.57 -1.77 -4.63
N GLY A 4 20.01 -1.97 -5.83
CA GLY A 4 20.07 -3.25 -6.55
C GLY A 4 19.24 -4.39 -5.94
N LYS A 5 18.43 -4.13 -4.90
CA LYS A 5 17.65 -5.16 -4.17
C LYS A 5 16.21 -5.40 -4.69
N ALA A 6 15.81 -4.73 -5.77
CA ALA A 6 14.49 -4.93 -6.36
C ALA A 6 14.55 -4.57 -7.85
N ASP A 7 14.02 -5.46 -8.69
CA ASP A 7 14.06 -5.36 -10.15
C ASP A 7 12.94 -4.46 -10.69
N GLU A 8 11.74 -4.59 -10.14
CA GLU A 8 10.56 -3.83 -10.53
C GLU A 8 9.82 -3.27 -9.30
N ILE A 9 9.26 -2.07 -9.43
CA ILE A 9 8.37 -1.45 -8.45
C ILE A 9 7.02 -1.17 -9.13
N ILE A 10 6.00 -1.88 -8.68
CA ILE A 10 4.61 -1.70 -9.10
C ILE A 10 3.90 -0.89 -8.02
N VAL A 11 3.21 0.18 -8.42
CA VAL A 11 2.35 0.95 -7.51
C VAL A 11 0.89 0.72 -7.85
N ALA A 12 0.08 0.39 -6.85
CA ALA A 12 -1.34 0.12 -7.01
C ALA A 12 -2.19 1.11 -6.20
N SER A 13 -3.34 1.50 -6.74
CA SER A 13 -4.34 2.29 -6.04
C SER A 13 -5.72 1.72 -6.37
N ILE A 14 -6.64 1.81 -5.42
CA ILE A 14 -8.04 1.43 -5.58
C ILE A 14 -8.87 2.70 -5.43
N GLY A 15 -9.76 2.97 -6.37
CA GLY A 15 -10.63 4.14 -6.29
C GLY A 15 -11.03 4.69 -7.65
N GLN A 16 -11.39 5.97 -7.67
CA GLN A 16 -11.93 6.64 -8.85
C GLN A 16 -10.86 6.91 -9.93
N GLU A 17 -11.29 7.34 -11.11
CA GLU A 17 -10.41 7.76 -12.21
C GLU A 17 -9.35 8.79 -11.77
N THR A 18 -9.71 9.68 -10.84
CA THR A 18 -8.84 10.73 -10.28
C THR A 18 -7.64 10.17 -9.51
N SER A 19 -7.72 8.93 -9.01
CA SER A 19 -6.59 8.26 -8.34
C SER A 19 -5.38 8.03 -9.28
N GLN A 20 -5.56 8.19 -10.60
CA GLN A 20 -4.44 8.22 -11.54
C GLN A 20 -3.43 9.34 -11.22
N GLU A 21 -3.87 10.48 -10.70
CA GLU A 21 -2.96 11.58 -10.37
C GLU A 21 -1.96 11.16 -9.28
N THR A 22 -2.46 10.48 -8.24
CA THR A 22 -1.65 9.88 -7.16
C THR A 22 -0.67 8.85 -7.71
N LEU A 23 -1.14 7.95 -8.58
CA LEU A 23 -0.28 6.96 -9.23
C LEU A 23 0.80 7.60 -10.10
N ARG A 24 0.47 8.67 -10.84
CA ARG A 24 1.44 9.42 -11.66
C ARG A 24 2.48 10.12 -10.79
N ALA A 25 2.11 10.62 -9.62
CA ALA A 25 3.07 11.15 -8.65
C ALA A 25 4.05 10.05 -8.18
N ALA A 26 3.54 8.86 -7.83
CA ALA A 26 4.38 7.72 -7.43
C ALA A 26 5.33 7.25 -8.56
N LEU A 27 4.83 7.21 -9.81
CA LEU A 27 5.63 6.94 -11.01
C LEU A 27 6.75 7.98 -11.21
N ALA A 28 6.51 9.25 -10.85
CA ALA A 28 7.51 10.31 -10.92
C ALA A 28 8.58 10.20 -9.81
N LEU A 29 8.24 9.56 -8.68
CA LEU A 29 9.17 9.30 -7.58
C LEU A 29 10.13 8.15 -7.87
N GLY A 30 9.72 7.19 -8.72
CA GLY A 30 10.62 6.11 -9.15
C GLY A 30 9.96 4.78 -9.46
N ALA A 31 8.64 4.63 -9.27
CA ALA A 31 7.94 3.39 -9.61
C ALA A 31 7.98 3.11 -11.13
N ASP A 32 7.98 1.85 -11.53
CA ASP A 32 8.15 1.44 -12.93
C ASP A 32 6.84 1.48 -13.70
N ARG A 33 5.78 0.94 -13.09
CA ARG A 33 4.42 0.94 -13.63
C ARG A 33 3.39 1.05 -12.52
N ALA A 34 2.18 1.40 -12.93
CA ALA A 34 1.05 1.60 -12.05
C ALA A 34 -0.13 0.73 -12.44
N VAL A 35 -0.93 0.36 -11.44
CA VAL A 35 -2.22 -0.31 -11.61
C VAL A 35 -3.27 0.49 -10.86
N LEU A 36 -4.30 0.94 -11.57
CA LEU A 36 -5.51 1.48 -10.98
C LEU A 36 -6.58 0.39 -10.98
N ILE A 37 -7.03 -0.02 -9.80
CA ILE A 37 -8.27 -0.79 -9.65
C ILE A 37 -9.41 0.23 -9.53
N LYS A 38 -10.10 0.45 -10.65
CA LYS A 38 -11.09 1.50 -10.77
C LYS A 38 -12.42 1.09 -10.17
N THR A 39 -12.98 1.96 -9.34
CA THR A 39 -14.34 1.84 -8.79
C THR A 39 -14.80 3.18 -8.24
N ASP A 40 -16.10 3.46 -8.37
CA ASP A 40 -16.75 4.60 -7.72
C ASP A 40 -17.30 4.23 -6.32
N THR A 41 -17.20 2.96 -5.93
CA THR A 41 -17.67 2.45 -4.63
C THR A 41 -16.66 2.80 -3.54
N GLU A 42 -17.15 3.25 -2.38
CA GLU A 42 -16.31 3.43 -1.19
C GLU A 42 -15.79 2.07 -0.71
N ILE A 43 -14.47 1.94 -0.58
CA ILE A 43 -13.81 0.67 -0.29
C ILE A 43 -13.42 0.59 1.18
N GLN A 44 -13.91 -0.46 1.85
CA GLN A 44 -13.50 -0.81 3.21
C GLN A 44 -12.19 -1.63 3.21
N PRO A 45 -11.41 -1.62 4.31
CA PRO A 45 -10.11 -2.29 4.39
C PRO A 45 -10.11 -3.76 3.94
N LEU A 46 -11.18 -4.51 4.22
CA LEU A 46 -11.30 -5.90 3.80
C LEU A 46 -11.40 -6.05 2.28
N ALA A 47 -12.19 -5.20 1.62
CA ALA A 47 -12.32 -5.21 0.17
C ALA A 47 -10.99 -4.77 -0.48
N ALA A 48 -10.34 -3.74 0.07
CA ALA A 48 -9.01 -3.32 -0.37
C ALA A 48 -8.00 -4.47 -0.28
N ALA A 49 -7.95 -5.19 0.85
CA ALA A 49 -7.03 -6.31 1.04
C ALA A 49 -7.30 -7.46 0.04
N LYS A 50 -8.55 -7.79 -0.27
CA LYS A 50 -8.88 -8.82 -1.29
C LYS A 50 -8.45 -8.40 -2.69
N LEU A 51 -8.70 -7.15 -3.07
CA LEU A 51 -8.31 -6.62 -4.37
C LEU A 51 -6.78 -6.59 -4.52
N LEU A 52 -6.08 -6.11 -3.50
CA LEU A 52 -4.61 -6.12 -3.47
C LEU A 52 -4.02 -7.53 -3.47
N GLN A 53 -4.66 -8.49 -2.80
CA GLN A 53 -4.26 -9.90 -2.86
C GLN A 53 -4.28 -10.42 -4.31
N LYS A 54 -5.33 -10.10 -5.07
CA LYS A 54 -5.44 -10.53 -6.47
C LYS A 54 -4.31 -9.95 -7.31
N ILE A 55 -4.03 -8.66 -7.19
CA ILE A 55 -2.88 -8.03 -7.88
C ILE A 55 -1.57 -8.68 -7.44
N ALA A 56 -1.34 -8.83 -6.15
CA ALA A 56 -0.10 -9.40 -5.63
C ALA A 56 0.15 -10.84 -6.12
N ASN A 57 -0.91 -11.63 -6.29
CA ASN A 57 -0.84 -12.98 -6.84
C ASN A 57 -0.57 -12.99 -8.35
N ASP A 58 -1.26 -12.13 -9.11
CA ASP A 58 -1.09 -12.04 -10.57
C ASP A 58 0.32 -11.54 -10.93
N GLU A 59 0.85 -10.61 -10.14
CA GLU A 59 2.18 -10.01 -10.31
C GLU A 59 3.31 -10.80 -9.64
N GLN A 60 2.97 -11.85 -8.89
CA GLN A 60 3.92 -12.70 -8.16
C GLN A 60 4.91 -11.91 -7.29
N VAL A 61 4.43 -10.91 -6.55
CA VAL A 61 5.29 -10.01 -5.77
C VAL A 61 5.86 -10.68 -4.51
N ASP A 62 7.15 -10.47 -4.27
CA ASP A 62 7.86 -10.97 -3.09
C ASP A 62 7.65 -10.10 -1.85
N LEU A 63 7.54 -8.78 -2.01
CA LEU A 63 7.41 -7.84 -0.89
C LEU A 63 6.32 -6.82 -1.20
N ILE A 64 5.35 -6.71 -0.29
CA ILE A 64 4.28 -5.71 -0.38
C ILE A 64 4.52 -4.66 0.70
N ILE A 65 4.53 -3.38 0.30
CA ILE A 65 4.71 -2.25 1.21
C ILE A 65 3.46 -1.38 1.18
N LEU A 66 2.87 -1.15 2.36
CA LEU A 66 1.72 -0.25 2.55
C LEU A 66 2.07 0.81 3.60
N GLY A 67 1.28 1.89 3.68
CA GLY A 67 1.30 2.76 4.84
C GLY A 67 0.72 2.06 6.07
N LYS A 68 1.08 2.54 7.28
CA LYS A 68 0.47 2.08 8.55
C LYS A 68 -1.05 2.22 8.53
N GLN A 69 -1.54 3.40 8.19
CA GLN A 69 -2.96 3.73 8.18
C GLN A 69 -3.24 4.77 7.09
N ALA A 70 -4.45 4.75 6.57
CA ALA A 70 -4.97 5.88 5.81
C ALA A 70 -5.52 6.91 6.81
N ILE A 71 -5.33 8.19 6.52
CA ILE A 71 -5.63 9.29 7.46
C ILE A 71 -7.11 9.71 7.44
N ASP A 72 -7.88 9.19 6.48
CA ASP A 72 -9.31 9.40 6.30
C ASP A 72 -10.12 8.40 7.12
N ASP A 73 -9.76 7.11 7.08
CA ASP A 73 -10.44 6.05 7.82
C ASP A 73 -9.81 5.71 9.18
N ASP A 74 -8.54 6.12 9.42
CA ASP A 74 -7.71 5.82 10.58
C ASP A 74 -7.78 4.35 11.06
N SER A 75 -8.02 3.42 10.13
CA SER A 75 -8.41 2.05 10.48
C SER A 75 -7.23 1.16 10.85
N ASN A 76 -6.03 1.44 10.30
CA ASN A 76 -4.83 0.61 10.46
C ASN A 76 -5.11 -0.90 10.30
N GLN A 77 -5.72 -1.29 9.17
CA GLN A 77 -6.22 -2.66 8.97
C GLN A 77 -5.76 -3.33 7.68
N THR A 78 -5.69 -2.59 6.56
CA THR A 78 -5.52 -3.16 5.22
C THR A 78 -4.27 -4.04 5.10
N GLY A 79 -3.13 -3.61 5.63
CA GLY A 79 -1.89 -4.39 5.57
C GLY A 79 -1.96 -5.71 6.34
N GLN A 80 -2.53 -5.68 7.55
CA GLN A 80 -2.66 -6.87 8.39
C GLN A 80 -3.71 -7.85 7.84
N MET A 81 -4.82 -7.34 7.30
CA MET A 81 -5.83 -8.16 6.61
C MET A 81 -5.24 -8.83 5.38
N LEU A 82 -4.45 -8.09 4.57
CA LEU A 82 -3.78 -8.65 3.40
C LEU A 82 -2.81 -9.77 3.80
N ALA A 83 -2.06 -9.59 4.88
CA ALA A 83 -1.11 -10.60 5.36
C ALA A 83 -1.84 -11.87 5.79
N ALA A 84 -2.96 -11.73 6.50
CA ALA A 84 -3.80 -12.85 6.90
C ALA A 84 -4.43 -13.57 5.69
N LEU A 85 -4.94 -12.81 4.70
CA LEU A 85 -5.54 -13.39 3.49
C LEU A 85 -4.52 -14.16 2.63
N MET A 86 -3.29 -13.67 2.57
CA MET A 86 -2.22 -14.30 1.78
C MET A 86 -1.43 -15.36 2.56
N ASP A 87 -1.71 -15.56 3.85
CA ASP A 87 -0.93 -16.40 4.76
C ASP A 87 0.57 -16.06 4.75
N ARG A 88 0.88 -14.76 4.84
CA ARG A 88 2.26 -14.23 4.77
C ARG A 88 2.69 -13.58 6.09
N PRO A 89 3.98 -13.67 6.45
CA PRO A 89 4.51 -12.95 7.60
C PRO A 89 4.42 -11.43 7.39
N GLN A 90 4.21 -10.70 8.49
CA GLN A 90 4.03 -9.25 8.46
C GLN A 90 4.96 -8.49 9.42
N GLY A 91 5.43 -7.33 8.97
CA GLY A 91 6.21 -6.37 9.76
C GLY A 91 5.47 -5.03 9.81
N THR A 92 4.67 -4.82 10.85
CA THR A 92 3.91 -3.57 10.99
C THR A 92 4.73 -2.47 11.65
N PHE A 93 4.36 -1.21 11.37
CA PHE A 93 4.96 -0.01 11.94
C PHE A 93 6.47 0.10 11.72
N ALA A 94 6.94 -0.29 10.53
CA ALA A 94 8.36 -0.33 10.20
C ALA A 94 8.98 1.07 10.23
N SER A 95 10.01 1.26 11.06
CA SER A 95 10.92 2.41 11.05
C SER A 95 12.27 2.11 10.41
N LYS A 96 12.57 0.82 10.15
CA LYS A 96 13.71 0.39 9.31
C LYS A 96 13.35 -0.90 8.58
N VAL A 97 13.80 -1.03 7.33
CA VAL A 97 13.61 -2.23 6.51
C VAL A 97 14.92 -2.60 5.82
N GLU A 98 15.38 -3.82 6.05
CA GLU A 98 16.63 -4.34 5.52
C GLU A 98 16.38 -5.68 4.82
N LEU A 99 16.42 -5.67 3.49
CA LEU A 99 16.33 -6.87 2.67
C LEU A 99 17.63 -7.69 2.74
N ALA A 100 17.49 -9.00 2.95
CA ALA A 100 18.53 -10.01 2.90
C ALA A 100 18.15 -11.13 1.90
N ASP A 101 19.00 -12.14 1.75
CA ASP A 101 18.73 -13.27 0.85
C ASP A 101 17.58 -14.12 1.40
N GLY A 102 16.40 -14.03 0.77
CA GLY A 102 15.21 -14.80 1.13
C GLY A 102 14.43 -14.29 2.35
N SER A 103 14.90 -13.24 3.02
CA SER A 103 14.22 -12.65 4.18
C SER A 103 14.31 -11.12 4.20
N VAL A 104 13.47 -10.51 5.05
CA VAL A 104 13.50 -9.08 5.33
C VAL A 104 13.50 -8.86 6.84
N GLN A 105 14.48 -8.09 7.31
CA GLN A 105 14.54 -7.64 8.68
C GLN A 105 13.80 -6.30 8.81
N VAL A 106 12.87 -6.23 9.76
CA VAL A 106 12.02 -5.05 9.99
C VAL A 106 12.17 -4.60 11.44
N THR A 107 12.64 -3.38 11.63
CA THR A 107 12.58 -2.70 12.94
C THR A 107 11.27 -1.94 13.02
N ARG A 108 10.50 -2.24 14.07
CA ARG A 108 9.13 -1.78 14.29
C ARG A 108 9.08 -0.82 15.46
N GLU A 109 8.26 0.22 15.33
CA GLU A 109 7.86 1.06 16.46
C GLU A 109 6.79 0.33 17.27
N VAL A 110 7.06 0.13 18.57
CA VAL A 110 6.11 -0.44 19.55
C VAL A 110 6.03 0.49 20.76
N ASP A 111 5.01 0.32 21.61
CA ASP A 111 4.76 1.24 22.72
C ASP A 111 5.97 1.44 23.65
N GLY A 112 6.76 0.38 23.86
CA GLY A 112 7.95 0.39 24.72
C GLY A 112 9.26 0.76 24.03
N GLY A 113 9.26 1.08 22.73
CA GLY A 113 10.47 1.39 21.96
C GLY A 113 10.51 0.69 20.61
N LEU A 114 11.58 -0.06 20.34
CA LEU A 114 11.81 -0.72 19.07
C LEU A 114 11.83 -2.24 19.22
N GLU A 115 11.22 -2.93 18.26
CA GLU A 115 11.29 -4.38 18.13
C GLU A 115 11.80 -4.75 16.73
N THR A 116 12.79 -5.63 16.65
CA THR A 116 13.28 -6.13 15.36
C THR A 116 12.81 -7.56 15.13
N VAL A 117 12.15 -7.79 13.99
CA VAL A 117 11.68 -9.09 13.54
C VAL A 117 12.30 -9.45 12.19
N GLU A 118 12.47 -10.73 11.93
CA GLU A 118 12.89 -11.25 10.63
C GLU A 118 11.72 -12.02 9.99
N LEU A 119 11.39 -11.68 8.75
CA LEU A 119 10.28 -12.26 8.00
C LEU A 119 10.83 -12.98 6.77
N GLN A 120 10.41 -14.22 6.55
CA GLN A 120 10.71 -14.93 5.31
C GLN A 120 9.94 -14.29 4.16
N LEU A 121 10.58 -14.10 3.00
CA LEU A 121 9.88 -13.68 1.80
C LEU A 121 9.09 -14.86 1.22
N PRO A 122 7.87 -14.63 0.71
CA PRO A 122 7.25 -13.33 0.51
C PRO A 122 6.58 -12.74 1.76
N ALA A 123 6.68 -11.43 1.95
CA ALA A 123 6.26 -10.75 3.19
C ALA A 123 5.46 -9.46 2.95
N ILE A 124 4.79 -8.97 4.00
CA ILE A 124 4.05 -7.71 4.00
C ILE A 124 4.62 -6.75 5.04
N VAL A 125 4.86 -5.51 4.66
CA VAL A 125 5.39 -4.48 5.55
C VAL A 125 4.48 -3.26 5.53
N THR A 126 4.13 -2.74 6.70
CA THR A 126 3.46 -1.44 6.81
C THR A 126 4.43 -0.42 7.39
N THR A 127 4.57 0.73 6.77
CA THR A 127 5.59 1.72 7.12
C THR A 127 5.07 2.76 8.11
N ASP A 128 5.88 3.05 9.14
CA ASP A 128 5.65 4.20 10.02
C ASP A 128 6.27 5.48 9.43
N LEU A 129 5.85 6.64 9.94
CA LEU A 129 6.38 7.95 9.54
C LEU A 129 7.90 8.05 9.74
N ARG A 130 8.47 7.30 10.67
CA ARG A 130 9.91 7.32 10.96
C ARG A 130 10.78 6.54 9.97
N LEU A 131 10.19 5.81 9.02
CA LEU A 131 10.94 4.97 8.09
C LEU A 131 11.94 5.77 7.23
N ASN A 132 11.48 6.88 6.64
CA ASN A 132 12.27 7.72 5.76
C ASN A 132 11.65 9.10 5.58
N GLU A 133 12.38 9.97 4.87
CA GLU A 133 11.85 11.22 4.35
C GLU A 133 11.57 11.06 2.84
N PRO A 134 10.29 11.15 2.40
CA PRO A 134 9.96 11.06 1.00
C PRO A 134 10.63 12.17 0.17
N ARG A 135 11.27 11.78 -0.92
CA ARG A 135 11.90 12.72 -1.86
C ARG A 135 10.86 13.50 -2.66
N TYR A 136 11.25 14.65 -3.20
CA TYR A 136 10.46 15.37 -4.19
C TYR A 136 10.72 14.87 -5.61
N ALA A 137 9.67 14.77 -6.42
CA ALA A 137 9.81 14.46 -7.84
C ALA A 137 10.38 15.66 -8.61
N LYS A 138 11.44 15.43 -9.38
CA LYS A 138 12.01 16.45 -10.27
C LYS A 138 11.14 16.62 -11.51
N LEU A 139 11.03 17.84 -12.04
CA LEU A 139 10.22 18.15 -13.24
C LEU A 139 10.46 17.19 -14.43
N PRO A 140 11.72 16.79 -14.77
CA PRO A 140 11.95 15.81 -15.83
C PRO A 140 11.31 14.43 -15.54
N ASN A 141 11.26 14.01 -14.28
CA ASN A 141 10.65 12.74 -13.90
C ASN A 141 9.13 12.80 -13.96
N ILE A 142 8.52 13.93 -13.59
CA ILE A 142 7.08 14.17 -13.74
C ILE A 142 6.67 14.01 -15.20
N MET A 143 7.47 14.57 -16.13
CA MET A 143 7.21 14.44 -17.56
C MET A 143 7.39 13.01 -18.07
N LYS A 144 8.39 12.27 -17.57
CA LYS A 144 8.57 10.84 -17.89
C LYS A 144 7.44 9.97 -17.34
N ALA A 145 6.93 10.29 -16.14
CA ALA A 145 5.86 9.53 -15.49
C ALA A 145 4.56 9.48 -16.29
N LYS A 146 4.26 10.53 -17.07
CA LYS A 146 3.11 10.54 -17.99
C LYS A 146 3.18 9.47 -19.09
N LYS A 147 4.40 9.00 -19.42
CA LYS A 147 4.63 7.96 -20.44
C LYS A 147 4.79 6.56 -19.85
N LYS A 148 4.95 6.43 -18.53
CA LYS A 148 5.09 5.12 -17.88
C LYS A 148 3.77 4.34 -17.97
N PRO A 149 3.82 3.00 -18.03
CA PRO A 149 2.61 2.18 -18.08
C PRO A 149 1.73 2.43 -16.85
N LEU A 150 0.45 2.64 -17.11
CA LEU A 150 -0.61 2.68 -16.11
C LEU A 150 -1.74 1.83 -16.65
N GLU A 151 -1.95 0.68 -16.02
CA GLU A 151 -3.06 -0.21 -16.33
C GLU A 151 -4.28 0.19 -15.51
N ILE A 152 -5.47 0.13 -16.13
CA ILE A 152 -6.74 0.37 -15.45
C ILE A 152 -7.55 -0.91 -15.52
N ILE A 153 -7.91 -1.43 -14.35
CA ILE A 153 -8.70 -2.65 -14.19
C ILE A 153 -9.99 -2.25 -13.48
N GLU A 154 -11.14 -2.51 -14.08
CA GLU A 154 -12.42 -2.27 -13.42
C GLU A 154 -12.61 -3.28 -12.28
N ALA A 155 -12.92 -2.82 -11.06
CA ALA A 155 -13.00 -3.69 -9.87
C ALA A 155 -14.02 -4.84 -10.07
N ASP A 156 -15.14 -4.57 -10.74
CA ASP A 156 -16.19 -5.55 -11.03
C ASP A 156 -15.68 -6.72 -11.90
N SER A 157 -14.64 -6.49 -12.71
CA SER A 157 -14.04 -7.54 -13.55
C SER A 157 -13.17 -8.52 -12.77
N MET A 158 -12.80 -8.22 -11.53
CA MET A 158 -11.91 -9.04 -10.71
C MET A 158 -12.63 -10.19 -9.98
N GLY A 159 -13.97 -10.23 -10.03
CA GLY A 159 -14.77 -11.29 -9.39
C GLY A 159 -14.71 -11.28 -7.86
N ILE A 160 -14.40 -10.13 -7.26
CA ILE A 160 -14.27 -9.95 -5.80
C ILE A 160 -15.48 -9.16 -5.28
N ASP A 161 -16.13 -9.69 -4.25
CA ASP A 161 -17.17 -8.98 -3.50
C ASP A 161 -16.57 -7.80 -2.74
N ILE A 162 -16.85 -6.58 -3.24
CA ILE A 162 -16.47 -5.30 -2.64
C ILE A 162 -17.63 -4.65 -1.86
N ALA A 163 -18.74 -5.35 -1.65
CA ALA A 163 -19.88 -4.79 -0.93
C ALA A 163 -19.49 -4.39 0.51
N PRO A 164 -19.91 -3.21 0.99
CA PRO A 164 -19.68 -2.78 2.36
C PRO A 164 -20.18 -3.81 3.37
N ARG A 165 -19.36 -4.14 4.35
CA ARG A 165 -19.73 -5.01 5.49
C ARG A 165 -20.20 -4.21 6.70
N LEU A 166 -19.76 -2.96 6.77
CA LEU A 166 -20.16 -1.99 7.78
C LEU A 166 -20.96 -0.87 7.10
N GLU A 167 -21.98 -0.36 7.78
CA GLU A 167 -22.76 0.78 7.34
C GLU A 167 -22.55 1.97 8.28
N THR A 168 -22.12 3.10 7.73
CA THR A 168 -21.95 4.33 8.51
C THR A 168 -23.31 4.99 8.70
N LEU A 169 -23.90 4.83 9.89
CA LEU A 169 -25.22 5.39 10.20
C LEU A 169 -25.20 6.91 10.39
N LYS A 170 -24.09 7.46 10.91
CA LYS A 170 -23.99 8.88 11.26
C LYS A 170 -22.54 9.33 11.37
N VAL A 171 -22.24 10.52 10.87
CA VAL A 171 -21.00 11.28 11.13
C VAL A 171 -21.38 12.63 11.72
N THR A 172 -20.70 13.07 12.77
CA THR A 172 -20.92 14.38 13.41
C THR A 172 -19.62 15.03 13.78
N GLU A 173 -19.59 16.36 13.79
CA GLU A 173 -18.46 17.11 14.30
C GLU A 173 -18.17 16.77 15.78
N PRO A 174 -16.89 16.75 16.20
CA PRO A 174 -16.54 16.58 17.61
C PRO A 174 -17.06 17.76 18.45
N PRO A 175 -17.26 17.58 19.76
CA PRO A 175 -17.68 18.67 20.63
C PRO A 175 -16.64 19.80 20.60
N LYS A 176 -17.13 21.05 20.55
CA LYS A 176 -16.25 22.22 20.68
C LYS A 176 -15.53 22.17 22.02
N ARG A 177 -14.23 22.47 22.01
CA ARG A 177 -13.42 22.55 23.22
C ARG A 177 -13.98 23.66 24.13
N SER A 178 -14.26 23.32 25.38
CA SER A 178 -14.60 24.26 26.46
C SER A 178 -13.39 25.07 26.90
#